data_AF-A0A3M7QB63-F1
#
_entry.id   AF-A0A3M7QB63-F1
#
_cell.length_a   1.000
_cell.length_b   1.000
_cell.length_c   1.000
_cell.angle_alpha   90.00
_cell.angle_beta   90.00
_cell.angle_gamma   90.00
#
_symmetry.space_group_name_H-M   'P 1'
#
loop_
_entity.id
_entity.type
_entity.pdbx_description
1 polymer ?
#
loop_
_entity_poly.entity_id
_entity_poly.type
_entity_poly.pdbx_seq_one_letter_code
_entity_poly.pdbx_strand_id
1 'polypeptide(L)'
;MASMTQSSPNPPIISVRSSEGLFLLSPNDNNYNQIAKFNNFHDESKNCRISAFDPTGKYFAYCNSIKCRVIDLQDDCKVVVEIERPRTSYLKFSPRGNYLITWETFHISKDNQKESANLNIIELESGNAIKSIIQKKQLEMFVEWTDDEKTFALINNGELLFFSTASPETVVNRIKMENLKDFSFNSASKCVAVYVSGKKSEPSFIRLFKYPDLSNAISNKSFFNADRVDFKWNKSGTNLLLLCSTETSQNSYYGDSTLHQINTNGESQLVQLSKKGPIYALSWNPVRDEFVVVYGTMPAKVTLFNGKSEAIYDFGTGPRNECFFSHQGNLLCLAGFGNLRGRIEVWNLSSNSRAPQELSSFQADDTTYFEWSPDGEHMLTATTAPRLRVSNGFKIWNYSGEILYNHPMSGSNELWQVQWQQGNYPTKPIAKKTSQPVIKQETKAYVPPHLRGTNKPSQIVNKLHQDDEKPDKDLKIKPTGKSSDDPEKQIKNLRKKLSQIEDLRKKQASGVKLEVNQLDKIKREDEVIAELKKLGAI
;
A
#
# COMPACT_ATOMS: atom_id res chain seq x y z
N MET A 1 -28.41 5.09 36.92
CA MET A 1 -27.40 4.74 35.89
C MET A 1 -27.73 3.34 35.39
N ALA A 2 -28.49 3.25 34.31
CA ALA A 2 -28.74 1.96 33.66
C ALA A 2 -27.49 1.58 32.88
N SER A 3 -26.86 0.49 33.29
CA SER A 3 -25.81 -0.21 32.55
C SER A 3 -26.38 -0.59 31.18
N MET A 4 -26.08 0.21 30.15
CA MET A 4 -26.23 -0.24 28.77
C MET A 4 -25.27 -1.41 28.57
N THR A 5 -25.80 -2.62 28.60
CA THR A 5 -25.14 -3.81 28.06
C THR A 5 -24.82 -3.53 26.60
N GLN A 6 -23.57 -3.13 26.31
CA GLN A 6 -23.07 -3.07 24.95
C GLN A 6 -23.17 -4.48 24.37
N SER A 7 -24.17 -4.72 23.53
CA SER A 7 -24.17 -5.85 22.61
C SER A 7 -22.83 -5.81 21.89
N SER A 8 -22.08 -6.91 21.91
CA SER A 8 -20.89 -7.05 21.07
C SER A 8 -21.30 -6.65 19.65
N PRO A 9 -20.60 -5.69 19.01
CA PRO A 9 -21.00 -5.27 17.67
C PRO A 9 -21.01 -6.48 16.75
N ASN A 10 -22.03 -6.56 15.88
CA ASN A 10 -22.07 -7.57 14.84
C ASN A 10 -20.74 -7.56 14.07
N PRO A 11 -20.22 -8.72 13.67
CA PRO A 11 -18.99 -8.78 12.90
C PRO A 11 -19.10 -7.93 11.61
N PRO A 12 -18.04 -7.21 11.22
CA PRO A 12 -18.03 -6.39 10.01
C PRO A 12 -18.51 -7.14 8.75
N ILE A 13 -19.38 -6.49 7.97
CA ILE A 13 -19.82 -6.96 6.64
C ILE A 13 -18.67 -6.81 5.65
N ILE A 14 -18.69 -7.60 4.57
CA ILE A 14 -17.74 -7.52 3.46
C ILE A 14 -18.50 -7.20 2.19
N SER A 15 -18.07 -6.18 1.45
CA SER A 15 -18.57 -5.96 0.08
C SER A 15 -17.71 -6.72 -0.92
N VAL A 16 -18.33 -7.39 -1.89
CA VAL A 16 -17.65 -8.09 -2.97
C VAL A 16 -18.18 -7.57 -4.31
N ARG A 17 -17.26 -7.02 -5.12
CA ARG A 17 -17.52 -6.55 -6.48
C ARG A 17 -16.78 -7.44 -7.46
N SER A 18 -17.53 -8.19 -8.25
CA SER A 18 -17.00 -9.16 -9.22
C SER A 18 -17.77 -9.10 -10.53
N SER A 19 -17.38 -9.94 -11.49
CA SER A 19 -18.14 -10.17 -12.72
C SER A 19 -19.53 -10.79 -12.49
N GLU A 20 -19.80 -11.32 -11.29
CA GLU A 20 -21.12 -11.84 -10.87
C GLU A 20 -22.04 -10.73 -10.31
N GLY A 21 -21.55 -9.49 -10.28
CA GLY A 21 -22.25 -8.33 -9.76
C GLY A 21 -21.66 -7.83 -8.44
N LEU A 22 -22.49 -7.16 -7.65
CA LEU A 22 -22.14 -6.63 -6.35
C LEU A 22 -23.00 -7.29 -5.28
N PHE A 23 -22.38 -7.86 -4.26
CA PHE A 23 -23.09 -8.45 -3.12
C PHE A 23 -22.37 -8.14 -1.81
N LEU A 24 -23.13 -8.24 -0.72
CA LEU A 24 -22.63 -8.07 0.63
C LEU A 24 -22.63 -9.42 1.35
N LEU A 25 -21.59 -9.66 2.13
CA LEU A 25 -21.39 -10.89 2.88
C LEU A 25 -21.29 -10.58 4.37
N SER A 26 -21.95 -11.37 5.19
CA SER A 26 -21.80 -11.35 6.64
C SER A 26 -21.59 -12.76 7.15
N PRO A 27 -20.87 -12.94 8.26
CA PRO A 27 -20.72 -14.26 8.82
C PRO A 27 -21.99 -14.62 9.62
N ASN A 28 -22.43 -15.86 9.46
CA ASN A 28 -23.49 -16.48 10.27
C ASN A 28 -22.96 -16.92 11.64
N ASP A 29 -21.64 -17.04 11.76
CA ASP A 29 -20.92 -17.24 12.99
C ASP A 29 -20.14 -15.97 13.38
N ASN A 30 -19.75 -15.80 14.64
CA ASN A 30 -19.00 -14.61 15.07
C ASN A 30 -17.52 -14.63 14.62
N ASN A 31 -17.09 -15.59 13.79
CA ASN A 31 -15.70 -15.89 13.45
C ASN A 31 -15.47 -16.18 11.95
N TYR A 32 -16.40 -15.84 11.07
CA TYR A 32 -16.24 -15.97 9.61
C TYR A 32 -15.96 -17.38 9.07
N ASN A 33 -16.23 -18.45 9.83
CA ASN A 33 -16.15 -19.82 9.31
C ASN A 33 -17.37 -20.16 8.44
N GLN A 34 -18.49 -19.46 8.65
CA GLN A 34 -19.70 -19.60 7.86
C GLN A 34 -20.14 -18.23 7.38
N ILE A 35 -20.07 -17.97 6.08
CA ILE A 35 -20.45 -16.69 5.48
C ILE A 35 -21.64 -16.86 4.55
N ALA A 36 -22.59 -15.93 4.61
CA ALA A 36 -23.76 -15.87 3.75
C ALA A 36 -23.96 -14.45 3.20
N LYS A 37 -24.89 -14.31 2.23
CA LYS A 37 -25.29 -13.00 1.72
C LYS A 37 -25.99 -12.21 2.82
N PHE A 38 -25.47 -11.03 3.12
CA PHE A 38 -26.06 -10.11 4.09
C PHE A 38 -27.39 -9.58 3.54
N ASN A 39 -28.49 -9.80 4.26
CA ASN A 39 -29.85 -9.38 3.89
C ASN A 39 -30.25 -9.76 2.45
N ASN A 40 -29.73 -10.89 1.94
CA ASN A 40 -29.90 -11.31 0.54
C ASN A 40 -29.54 -10.23 -0.52
N PHE A 41 -28.74 -9.22 -0.14
CA PHE A 41 -28.40 -8.12 -1.04
C PHE A 41 -27.53 -8.61 -2.20
N HIS A 42 -28.00 -8.38 -3.43
CA HIS A 42 -27.26 -8.66 -4.65
C HIS A 42 -27.74 -7.71 -5.76
N ASP A 43 -26.84 -6.87 -6.27
CA ASP A 43 -27.03 -6.15 -7.51
C ASP A 43 -26.41 -6.96 -8.66
N GLU A 44 -27.26 -7.54 -9.52
CA GLU A 44 -26.86 -8.42 -10.62
C GLU A 44 -26.28 -7.65 -11.83
N SER A 45 -26.14 -6.32 -11.73
CA SER A 45 -25.57 -5.54 -12.82
C SER A 45 -24.14 -5.98 -13.06
N LYS A 46 -23.88 -6.43 -14.30
CA LYS A 46 -22.55 -6.92 -14.72
C LYS A 46 -21.45 -5.84 -14.67
N ASN A 47 -21.80 -4.58 -14.42
CA ASN A 47 -20.90 -3.43 -14.52
C ASN A 47 -20.95 -2.51 -13.29
N CYS A 48 -20.66 -3.04 -12.10
CA CYS A 48 -20.40 -2.20 -10.93
C CYS A 48 -19.03 -1.52 -11.05
N ARG A 49 -19.01 -0.19 -11.17
CA ARG A 49 -17.79 0.62 -11.40
C ARG A 49 -17.01 0.87 -10.12
N ILE A 50 -17.72 1.17 -9.05
CA ILE A 50 -17.14 1.57 -7.77
C ILE A 50 -18.14 1.34 -6.64
N SER A 51 -17.61 1.06 -5.46
CA SER A 51 -18.35 0.99 -4.20
C SER A 51 -17.52 1.57 -3.06
N ALA A 52 -18.18 2.00 -1.99
CA ALA A 52 -17.56 2.48 -0.77
C ALA A 52 -18.51 2.30 0.44
N PHE A 53 -17.96 1.90 1.57
CA PHE A 53 -18.62 2.03 2.86
C PHE A 53 -18.43 3.46 3.41
N ASP A 54 -19.40 3.94 4.18
CA ASP A 54 -19.20 5.16 4.97
C ASP A 54 -18.32 4.88 6.21
N PRO A 55 -17.67 5.90 6.80
CA PRO A 55 -16.78 5.72 7.95
C PRO A 55 -17.46 5.15 9.21
N THR A 56 -18.77 5.32 9.36
CA THR A 56 -19.53 4.84 10.51
C THR A 56 -20.00 3.40 10.36
N GLY A 57 -19.98 2.86 9.13
CA GLY A 57 -20.50 1.53 8.79
C GLY A 57 -22.02 1.48 8.64
N LYS A 58 -22.72 2.60 8.64
CA LYS A 58 -24.18 2.65 8.45
C LYS A 58 -24.59 2.52 6.98
N TYR A 59 -23.87 3.17 6.08
CA TYR A 59 -24.23 3.30 4.68
C TYR A 59 -23.23 2.61 3.76
N PHE A 60 -23.75 2.13 2.63
CA PHE A 60 -22.93 1.61 1.54
C PHE A 60 -23.36 2.28 0.23
N ALA A 61 -22.41 2.91 -0.46
CA ALA A 61 -22.63 3.54 -1.75
C ALA A 61 -22.02 2.69 -2.87
N TYR A 62 -22.70 2.63 -4.02
CA TYR A 62 -22.16 1.98 -5.20
C TYR A 62 -22.73 2.56 -6.49
N CYS A 63 -21.99 2.38 -7.59
CA CYS A 63 -22.38 2.78 -8.95
C CYS A 63 -22.39 1.56 -9.87
N ASN A 64 -23.58 1.19 -10.37
CA ASN A 64 -23.78 0.02 -11.21
C ASN A 64 -23.80 0.33 -12.73
N SER A 65 -23.16 1.43 -13.14
CA SER A 65 -23.19 1.97 -14.51
C SER A 65 -24.57 2.44 -15.00
N ILE A 66 -25.61 2.38 -14.17
CA ILE A 66 -26.95 2.91 -14.45
C ILE A 66 -27.21 4.12 -13.56
N LYS A 67 -26.93 3.97 -12.26
CA LYS A 67 -27.05 5.04 -11.27
C LYS A 67 -26.11 4.80 -10.11
N CYS A 68 -25.87 5.84 -9.31
CA CYS A 68 -25.31 5.67 -7.98
C CYS A 68 -26.44 5.49 -6.98
N ARG A 69 -26.23 4.58 -6.02
CA ARG A 69 -27.16 4.35 -4.92
C ARG A 69 -26.42 4.40 -3.59
N VAL A 70 -27.13 4.82 -2.56
CA VAL A 70 -26.73 4.67 -1.17
C VAL A 70 -27.78 3.83 -0.48
N ILE A 71 -27.36 2.75 0.18
CA ILE A 71 -28.23 1.86 0.96
C ILE A 71 -27.91 1.96 2.46
N ASP A 72 -28.92 1.82 3.30
CA ASP A 72 -28.78 1.73 4.76
C ASP A 72 -28.60 0.27 5.18
N LEU A 73 -27.45 -0.06 5.74
CA LEU A 73 -27.11 -1.40 6.19
C LEU A 73 -27.84 -1.79 7.48
N GLN A 74 -28.42 -0.82 8.20
CA GLN A 74 -29.17 -1.06 9.44
C GLN A 74 -30.68 -1.23 9.18
N ASP A 75 -31.17 -0.82 8.00
CA ASP A 75 -32.57 -0.92 7.58
C ASP A 75 -32.70 -1.80 6.32
N ASP A 76 -32.34 -3.08 6.46
CA ASP A 76 -32.50 -4.13 5.43
C ASP A 76 -31.99 -3.73 4.02
N CYS A 77 -30.85 -3.04 3.95
CA CYS A 77 -30.26 -2.56 2.69
C CYS A 77 -31.20 -1.64 1.88
N LYS A 78 -32.11 -0.93 2.54
CA LYS A 78 -33.04 0.02 1.90
C LYS A 78 -32.28 1.15 1.22
N VAL A 79 -32.73 1.50 0.01
CA VAL A 79 -32.17 2.64 -0.74
C VAL A 79 -32.56 3.95 -0.07
N VAL A 80 -31.54 4.74 0.29
CA VAL A 80 -31.68 6.07 0.91
C VAL A 80 -31.65 7.16 -0.16
N VAL A 81 -30.71 7.06 -1.11
CA VAL A 81 -30.53 8.04 -2.20
C VAL A 81 -30.25 7.31 -3.51
N GLU A 82 -30.88 7.78 -4.58
CA GLU A 82 -30.51 7.44 -5.96
C GLU A 82 -30.03 8.68 -6.71
N ILE A 83 -28.93 8.55 -7.44
CA ILE A 83 -28.29 9.67 -8.14
C ILE A 83 -28.06 9.26 -9.60
N GLU A 84 -28.57 10.05 -10.55
CA GLU A 84 -28.45 9.82 -11.99
C GLU A 84 -27.05 10.13 -12.54
N ARG A 85 -26.05 9.41 -12.02
CA ARG A 85 -24.63 9.54 -12.34
C ARG A 85 -24.02 8.17 -12.69
N PRO A 86 -24.39 7.59 -13.85
CA PRO A 86 -23.96 6.24 -14.25
C PRO A 86 -22.46 6.11 -14.47
N ARG A 87 -21.72 7.19 -14.71
CA ARG A 87 -20.30 7.13 -15.05
C ARG A 87 -19.38 7.42 -13.86
N THR A 88 -19.95 7.48 -12.66
CA THR A 88 -19.20 7.69 -11.42
C THR A 88 -18.08 6.68 -11.28
N SER A 89 -16.89 7.21 -11.06
CA SER A 89 -15.63 6.49 -10.91
C SER A 89 -14.90 6.84 -9.61
N TYR A 90 -15.46 7.74 -8.81
CA TYR A 90 -15.01 8.07 -7.45
C TYR A 90 -16.21 8.26 -6.53
N LEU A 91 -16.17 7.59 -5.37
CA LEU A 91 -17.12 7.72 -4.28
C LEU A 91 -16.36 7.91 -2.98
N LYS A 92 -16.74 8.92 -2.20
CA LYS A 92 -16.20 9.10 -0.84
C LYS A 92 -17.21 9.79 0.06
N PHE A 93 -17.49 9.19 1.21
CA PHE A 93 -18.31 9.81 2.24
C PHE A 93 -17.51 10.84 3.05
N SER A 94 -18.23 11.83 3.58
CA SER A 94 -17.72 12.73 4.61
C SER A 94 -17.51 11.99 5.95
N PRO A 95 -16.73 12.53 6.91
CA PRO A 95 -16.31 11.84 8.14
C PRO A 95 -17.42 11.20 9.00
N ARG A 96 -18.64 11.76 9.01
CA ARG A 96 -19.82 11.25 9.73
C ARG A 96 -20.86 10.62 8.79
N GLY A 97 -20.58 10.59 7.50
CA GLY A 97 -21.45 9.98 6.50
C GLY A 97 -22.68 10.81 6.12
N ASN A 98 -22.76 12.11 6.45
CA ASN A 98 -23.91 12.93 6.03
C ASN A 98 -23.85 13.38 4.57
N TYR A 99 -22.66 13.39 3.97
CA TYR A 99 -22.45 13.80 2.58
C TYR A 99 -21.71 12.72 1.79
N LEU A 100 -22.03 12.62 0.50
CA LEU A 100 -21.36 11.77 -0.47
C LEU A 100 -20.74 12.60 -1.59
N ILE A 101 -19.46 12.41 -1.81
CA ILE A 101 -18.74 12.96 -2.96
C ILE A 101 -18.86 11.96 -4.12
N THR A 102 -19.28 12.46 -5.27
CA THR A 102 -19.28 11.72 -6.53
C THR A 102 -18.41 12.44 -7.54
N TRP A 103 -17.59 11.69 -8.29
CA TRP A 103 -16.90 12.24 -9.45
C TRP A 103 -16.95 11.30 -10.66
N GLU A 104 -17.16 11.89 -11.84
CA GLU A 104 -17.12 11.23 -13.13
C GLU A 104 -16.04 11.87 -14.02
N THR A 105 -15.44 11.10 -14.93
CA THR A 105 -14.52 11.66 -15.92
C THR A 105 -15.22 12.76 -16.73
N PHE A 106 -14.59 13.94 -16.76
CA PHE A 106 -15.14 15.09 -17.49
C PHE A 106 -15.32 14.76 -18.98
N HIS A 107 -16.50 15.03 -19.51
CA HIS A 107 -16.84 14.78 -20.91
C HIS A 107 -17.80 15.87 -21.40
N ILE A 108 -17.53 16.42 -22.59
CA ILE A 108 -18.41 17.36 -23.27
C ILE A 108 -19.22 16.56 -24.29
N SER A 109 -20.55 16.58 -24.19
CA SER A 109 -21.41 15.89 -25.16
C SER A 109 -21.33 16.58 -26.52
N LYS A 110 -21.37 15.81 -27.61
CA LYS A 110 -21.45 16.36 -28.97
C LYS A 110 -22.77 17.10 -29.21
N ASP A 111 -23.85 16.64 -28.57
CA ASP A 111 -25.21 17.19 -28.73
C ASP A 111 -25.49 18.38 -27.81
N ASN A 112 -24.68 18.55 -26.76
CA ASN A 112 -24.83 19.64 -25.80
C ASN A 112 -23.45 20.15 -25.39
N GLN A 113 -23.00 21.21 -26.06
CA GLN A 113 -21.67 21.82 -25.87
C GLN A 113 -21.50 22.50 -24.50
N LYS A 114 -22.52 22.49 -23.64
CA LYS A 114 -22.44 23.07 -22.30
C LYS A 114 -21.61 22.19 -21.38
N GLU A 115 -20.54 22.75 -20.80
CA GLU A 115 -19.79 22.06 -19.76
C GLU A 115 -20.72 21.79 -18.56
N SER A 116 -20.73 20.55 -18.07
CA SER A 116 -21.53 20.14 -16.91
C SER A 116 -20.62 19.78 -15.75
N ALA A 117 -21.09 20.06 -14.53
CA ALA A 117 -20.37 19.69 -13.32
C ALA A 117 -20.29 18.15 -13.21
N ASN A 118 -19.08 17.69 -12.90
CA ASN A 118 -18.72 16.29 -12.80
C ASN A 118 -18.18 15.90 -11.42
N LEU A 119 -17.91 16.86 -10.54
CA LEU A 119 -17.72 16.66 -9.10
C LEU A 119 -18.96 17.16 -8.37
N ASN A 120 -19.60 16.33 -7.55
CA ASN A 120 -20.75 16.74 -6.75
C ASN A 120 -20.57 16.33 -5.29
N ILE A 121 -21.00 17.20 -4.38
CA ILE A 121 -21.15 16.91 -2.95
C ILE A 121 -22.64 16.84 -2.68
N ILE A 122 -23.11 15.66 -2.30
CA ILE A 122 -24.54 15.33 -2.16
C ILE A 122 -24.84 15.16 -0.68
N GLU A 123 -25.85 15.85 -0.18
CA GLU A 123 -26.37 15.66 1.17
C GLU A 123 -27.31 14.46 1.18
N LEU A 124 -27.06 13.48 2.06
CA LEU A 124 -27.81 12.23 2.04
C LEU A 124 -29.24 12.38 2.53
N GLU A 125 -29.50 13.29 3.46
CA GLU A 125 -30.83 13.52 4.01
C GLU A 125 -31.79 14.06 2.95
N SER A 126 -31.36 15.05 2.17
CA SER A 126 -32.18 15.66 1.12
C SER A 126 -32.04 14.99 -0.25
N GLY A 127 -30.95 14.23 -0.47
CA GLY A 127 -30.60 13.66 -1.77
C GLY A 127 -30.08 14.69 -2.79
N ASN A 128 -29.96 15.96 -2.40
CA ASN A 128 -29.60 17.06 -3.30
C ASN A 128 -28.10 17.35 -3.29
N ALA A 129 -27.58 17.84 -4.42
CA ALA A 129 -26.22 18.36 -4.48
C ALA A 129 -26.14 19.73 -3.81
N ILE A 130 -25.36 19.84 -2.73
CA ILE A 130 -25.07 21.12 -2.07
C ILE A 130 -23.93 21.88 -2.76
N LYS A 131 -23.13 21.18 -3.56
CA LYS A 131 -22.08 21.79 -4.39
C LYS A 131 -21.82 20.95 -5.63
N SER A 132 -21.68 21.61 -6.77
CA SER A 132 -21.34 20.99 -8.05
C SER A 132 -20.26 21.81 -8.76
N ILE A 133 -19.16 21.17 -9.13
CA ILE A 133 -17.98 21.84 -9.71
C ILE A 133 -17.49 21.05 -10.93
N ILE A 134 -16.96 21.78 -11.92
CA ILE A 134 -16.23 21.18 -13.03
C ILE A 134 -14.80 20.90 -12.57
N GLN A 135 -14.46 19.63 -12.50
CA GLN A 135 -13.15 19.14 -12.09
C GLN A 135 -12.58 18.22 -13.18
N LYS A 136 -11.78 18.81 -14.09
CA LYS A 136 -11.28 18.12 -15.29
C LYS A 136 -10.22 17.07 -14.97
N LYS A 137 -9.42 17.28 -13.93
CA LYS A 137 -8.36 16.37 -13.51
C LYS A 137 -8.87 15.42 -12.44
N GLN A 138 -8.58 14.13 -12.59
CA GLN A 138 -8.73 13.17 -11.52
C GLN A 138 -7.70 13.49 -10.43
N LEU A 139 -8.14 13.51 -9.18
CA LEU A 139 -7.31 13.71 -8.00
C LEU A 139 -7.44 12.48 -7.10
N GLU A 140 -6.47 12.26 -6.23
CA GLU A 140 -6.57 11.24 -5.18
C GLU A 140 -7.55 11.66 -4.10
N MET A 141 -7.58 12.97 -3.80
CA MET A 141 -8.51 13.60 -2.88
C MET A 141 -9.13 14.83 -3.55
N PHE A 142 -10.45 14.85 -3.69
CA PHE A 142 -11.16 16.01 -4.24
C PHE A 142 -11.55 17.03 -3.17
N VAL A 143 -11.96 16.54 -2.01
CA VAL A 143 -12.53 17.34 -0.92
C VAL A 143 -12.06 16.78 0.41
N GLU A 144 -11.61 17.66 1.30
CA GLU A 144 -11.32 17.32 2.70
C GLU A 144 -12.25 18.07 3.64
N TRP A 145 -12.56 17.44 4.78
CA TRP A 145 -13.59 17.88 5.71
C TRP A 145 -13.03 18.12 7.09
N THR A 146 -13.68 19.00 7.82
CA THR A 146 -13.66 18.97 9.29
C THR A 146 -14.44 17.74 9.79
N ASP A 147 -14.04 17.19 10.93
CA ASP A 147 -14.66 16.00 11.55
C ASP A 147 -16.12 16.27 12.00
N ASP A 148 -16.46 17.54 12.19
CA ASP A 148 -17.83 17.98 12.47
C ASP A 148 -18.65 18.30 11.22
N GLU A 149 -18.04 18.15 10.04
CA GLU A 149 -18.62 18.37 8.71
C GLU A 149 -19.18 19.78 8.50
N LYS A 150 -18.81 20.75 9.33
CA LYS A 150 -19.28 22.13 9.15
C LYS A 150 -18.51 22.87 8.07
N THR A 151 -17.29 22.42 7.78
CA THR A 151 -16.40 23.03 6.80
C THR A 151 -15.78 21.97 5.92
N PHE A 152 -15.74 22.25 4.61
CA PHE A 152 -14.99 21.47 3.63
C PHE A 152 -14.09 22.36 2.78
N ALA A 153 -13.02 21.77 2.28
CA ALA A 153 -12.01 22.43 1.47
C ALA A 153 -11.76 21.65 0.19
N LEU A 154 -11.50 22.37 -0.90
CA LEU A 154 -11.14 21.80 -2.20
C LEU A 154 -10.29 22.77 -3.00
N ILE A 155 -9.48 22.24 -3.92
CA ILE A 155 -8.78 23.05 -4.91
C ILE A 155 -9.70 23.26 -6.12
N ASN A 156 -9.88 24.52 -6.51
CA ASN A 156 -10.55 24.86 -7.75
C ASN A 156 -9.79 26.01 -8.44
N ASN A 157 -9.55 25.88 -9.74
CA ASN A 157 -8.80 26.87 -10.54
C ASN A 157 -7.46 27.33 -9.92
N GLY A 158 -6.75 26.41 -9.26
CA GLY A 158 -5.45 26.69 -8.64
C GLY A 158 -5.51 27.43 -7.30
N GLU A 159 -6.70 27.63 -6.73
CA GLU A 159 -6.89 28.18 -5.39
C GLU A 159 -7.44 27.10 -4.46
N LEU A 160 -6.94 27.05 -3.22
CA LEU A 160 -7.57 26.25 -2.17
C LEU A 160 -8.68 27.07 -1.54
N LEU A 161 -9.91 26.57 -1.62
CA LEU A 161 -11.12 27.25 -1.18
C LEU A 161 -11.76 26.49 -0.03
N PHE A 162 -12.23 27.23 0.98
CA PHE A 162 -12.96 26.70 2.13
C PHE A 162 -14.41 27.16 2.07
N PHE A 163 -15.33 26.24 2.38
CA PHE A 163 -16.78 26.46 2.36
C PHE A 163 -17.40 26.01 3.67
N SER A 164 -18.49 26.66 4.08
CA SER A 164 -19.36 26.21 5.16
C SER A 164 -20.47 25.36 4.57
N THR A 165 -20.80 24.22 5.18
CA THR A 165 -21.93 23.39 4.73
C THR A 165 -23.28 24.10 4.85
N ALA A 166 -23.41 25.03 5.80
CA ALA A 166 -24.62 25.86 5.94
C ALA A 166 -24.74 26.94 4.84
N SER A 167 -23.66 27.25 4.12
CA SER A 167 -23.64 28.25 3.04
C SER A 167 -22.63 27.85 1.96
N PRO A 168 -22.87 26.73 1.26
CA PRO A 168 -21.88 26.10 0.39
C PRO A 168 -21.58 26.94 -0.86
N GLU A 169 -22.41 27.93 -1.17
CA GLU A 169 -22.20 28.83 -2.32
C GLU A 169 -21.14 29.90 -2.08
N THR A 170 -20.90 30.26 -0.83
CA THR A 170 -19.96 31.32 -0.46
C THR A 170 -18.62 30.74 -0.01
N VAL A 171 -17.53 31.25 -0.59
CA VAL A 171 -16.18 30.94 -0.10
C VAL A 171 -15.95 31.69 1.22
N VAL A 172 -15.74 30.95 2.31
CA VAL A 172 -15.51 31.52 3.65
C VAL A 172 -14.04 31.87 3.89
N ASN A 173 -13.12 31.12 3.27
CA ASN A 173 -11.69 31.37 3.36
C ASN A 173 -10.96 30.83 2.13
N ARG A 174 -9.73 31.28 1.87
CA ARG A 174 -8.94 30.84 0.71
C ARG A 174 -7.44 30.94 0.92
N ILE A 175 -6.70 30.06 0.24
CA ILE A 175 -5.26 30.18 0.02
C ILE A 175 -5.03 30.28 -1.48
N LYS A 176 -4.41 31.38 -1.92
CA LYS A 176 -4.00 31.60 -3.30
C LYS A 176 -2.48 31.54 -3.39
N MET A 177 -1.97 30.58 -4.15
CA MET A 177 -0.55 30.44 -4.44
C MET A 177 -0.34 30.06 -5.90
N GLU A 178 0.69 30.63 -6.51
CA GLU A 178 1.10 30.19 -7.83
C GLU A 178 1.57 28.74 -7.76
N ASN A 179 1.15 27.91 -8.71
CA ASN A 179 1.51 26.48 -8.78
C ASN A 179 1.11 25.62 -7.57
N LEU A 180 0.02 25.98 -6.88
CA LEU A 180 -0.62 25.06 -5.94
C LEU A 180 -1.06 23.77 -6.65
N LYS A 181 -0.55 22.62 -6.19
CA LYS A 181 -0.82 21.31 -6.80
C LYS A 181 -1.72 20.44 -5.94
N ASP A 182 -1.50 20.45 -4.64
CA ASP A 182 -2.18 19.55 -3.73
C ASP A 182 -2.26 20.14 -2.31
N PHE A 183 -3.10 19.56 -1.46
CA PHE A 183 -3.25 19.96 -0.08
C PHE A 183 -3.70 18.80 0.79
N SER A 184 -3.52 18.95 2.10
CA SER A 184 -4.15 18.08 3.09
C SER A 184 -4.58 18.90 4.29
N PHE A 185 -5.77 18.62 4.82
CA PHE A 185 -6.40 19.32 5.92
C PHE A 185 -6.68 18.37 7.08
N ASN A 186 -5.90 18.51 8.14
CA ASN A 186 -6.16 17.77 9.36
C ASN A 186 -7.16 18.54 10.25
N SER A 187 -8.36 17.99 10.40
CA SER A 187 -9.43 18.55 11.20
C SER A 187 -9.06 18.73 12.68
N ALA A 188 -8.50 17.70 13.32
CA ALA A 188 -8.20 17.69 14.75
C ALA A 188 -7.27 18.83 15.17
N SER A 189 -6.19 19.02 14.41
CA SER A 189 -5.24 20.11 14.62
C SER A 189 -5.65 21.43 13.95
N LYS A 190 -6.66 21.41 13.07
CA LYS A 190 -7.00 22.50 12.15
C LYS A 190 -5.81 22.98 11.30
N CYS A 191 -4.84 22.11 11.05
CA CYS A 191 -3.67 22.46 10.25
C CYS A 191 -3.88 22.08 8.78
N VAL A 192 -3.48 22.97 7.88
CA VAL A 192 -3.61 22.82 6.43
C VAL A 192 -2.21 22.80 5.84
N ALA A 193 -1.81 21.68 5.25
CA ALA A 193 -0.60 21.56 4.46
C ALA A 193 -0.94 21.81 2.99
N VAL A 194 -0.13 22.62 2.29
CA VAL A 194 -0.26 22.86 0.85
C VAL A 194 1.05 22.54 0.15
N TYR A 195 0.95 21.83 -0.98
CA TYR A 195 2.07 21.56 -1.88
C TYR A 195 2.06 22.54 -3.04
N VAL A 196 3.14 23.30 -3.14
CA VAL A 196 3.43 24.20 -4.25
C VAL A 196 4.63 23.66 -5.01
N SER A 197 4.44 23.32 -6.28
CA SER A 197 5.53 22.85 -7.12
C SER A 197 6.41 24.01 -7.58
N GLY A 198 7.73 23.87 -7.47
CA GLY A 198 8.68 24.81 -8.06
C GLY A 198 8.65 24.76 -9.60
N LYS A 199 9.09 25.84 -10.25
CA LYS A 199 9.40 25.83 -11.69
C LYS A 199 10.76 25.14 -11.92
N LYS A 200 11.14 24.97 -13.19
CA LYS A 200 12.43 24.35 -13.54
C LYS A 200 13.59 25.06 -12.85
N SER A 201 14.31 24.36 -11.98
CA SER A 201 15.44 24.85 -11.14
C SER A 201 15.04 25.72 -9.94
N GLU A 202 13.76 25.88 -9.66
CA GLU A 202 13.26 26.46 -8.41
C GLU A 202 12.86 25.35 -7.43
N PRO A 203 13.00 25.56 -6.11
CA PRO A 203 12.55 24.59 -5.13
C PRO A 203 11.02 24.48 -5.12
N SER A 204 10.55 23.28 -4.78
CA SER A 204 9.17 23.02 -4.34
C SER A 204 9.02 23.34 -2.85
N PHE A 205 7.78 23.59 -2.41
CA PHE A 205 7.48 23.94 -1.04
C PHE A 205 6.29 23.16 -0.48
N ILE A 206 6.43 22.69 0.76
CA ILE A 206 5.28 22.44 1.63
C ILE A 206 5.14 23.61 2.58
N ARG A 207 3.96 24.23 2.60
CA ARG A 207 3.62 25.25 3.58
C ARG A 207 2.52 24.75 4.49
N LEU A 208 2.67 25.01 5.78
CA LEU A 208 1.70 24.64 6.80
C LEU A 208 1.00 25.89 7.32
N PHE A 209 -0.33 25.88 7.36
CA PHE A 209 -1.19 26.97 7.84
C PHE A 209 -2.07 26.51 9.00
N LYS A 210 -2.58 27.46 9.78
CA LYS A 210 -3.56 27.21 10.84
C LYS A 210 -4.93 27.71 10.43
N TYR A 211 -5.88 26.85 10.14
CA TYR A 211 -7.25 27.30 9.86
C TYR A 211 -7.94 27.80 11.16
N PRO A 212 -8.65 28.95 11.15
CA PRO A 212 -8.98 29.80 9.99
C PRO A 212 -7.97 30.94 9.71
N ASP A 213 -6.93 31.13 10.51
CA ASP A 213 -5.91 32.13 10.25
C ASP A 213 -4.91 31.67 9.17
N LEU A 214 -5.29 31.88 7.91
CA LEU A 214 -4.50 31.48 6.74
C LEU A 214 -3.56 32.59 6.25
N SER A 215 -3.41 33.67 7.01
CA SER A 215 -2.60 34.83 6.61
C SER A 215 -1.10 34.50 6.58
N ASN A 216 -0.63 33.75 7.57
CA ASN A 216 0.77 33.41 7.76
C ASN A 216 0.96 31.90 7.85
N ALA A 217 2.02 31.40 7.19
CA ALA A 217 2.39 30.00 7.31
C ALA A 217 3.10 29.75 8.65
N ILE A 218 2.70 28.70 9.36
CA ILE A 218 3.38 28.15 10.55
C ILE A 218 4.77 27.62 10.16
N SER A 219 4.88 27.00 8.98
CA SER A 219 6.11 26.45 8.46
C SER A 219 6.16 26.54 6.95
N ASN A 220 7.37 26.65 6.42
CA ASN A 220 7.64 26.69 4.99
C ASN A 220 8.88 25.83 4.69
N LYS A 221 8.65 24.57 4.33
CA LYS A 221 9.70 23.61 4.03
C LYS A 221 9.96 23.55 2.53
N SER A 222 11.16 23.96 2.11
CA SER A 222 11.64 23.77 0.74
C SER A 222 12.30 22.42 0.55
N PHE A 223 12.17 21.88 -0.67
CA PHE A 223 12.86 20.69 -1.16
C PHE A 223 12.96 20.76 -2.68
N PHE A 224 13.92 20.04 -3.25
CA PHE A 224 14.09 19.91 -4.69
C PHE A 224 13.64 18.52 -5.13
N ASN A 225 13.32 18.38 -6.41
CA ASN A 225 13.08 17.09 -7.04
C ASN A 225 11.97 16.30 -6.33
N ALA A 226 10.74 16.77 -6.41
CA ALA A 226 9.58 15.92 -6.17
C ALA A 226 8.52 16.21 -7.22
N ASP A 227 8.08 15.15 -7.89
CA ASP A 227 6.96 15.20 -8.83
C ASP A 227 5.65 15.01 -8.08
N ARG A 228 5.70 14.22 -6.99
CA ARG A 228 4.57 13.85 -6.13
C ARG A 228 4.94 13.97 -4.66
N VAL A 229 3.97 14.38 -3.84
CA VAL A 229 4.08 14.42 -2.38
C VAL A 229 2.86 13.75 -1.77
N ASP A 230 3.07 12.71 -0.97
CA ASP A 230 1.98 12.10 -0.19
C ASP A 230 2.00 12.65 1.24
N PHE A 231 0.85 13.16 1.68
CA PHE A 231 0.63 13.67 3.03
C PHE A 231 0.12 12.55 3.95
N LYS A 232 0.79 12.31 5.08
CA LYS A 232 0.33 11.36 6.10
C LYS A 232 0.35 11.99 7.47
N TRP A 233 -0.80 12.42 7.96
CA TRP A 233 -0.98 12.90 9.32
C TRP A 233 -1.02 11.74 10.31
N ASN A 234 -0.42 11.93 11.49
CA ASN A 234 -0.70 11.07 12.63
C ASN A 234 -2.13 11.30 13.15
N LYS A 235 -2.63 10.39 13.99
CA LYS A 235 -4.03 10.45 14.48
C LYS A 235 -4.36 11.74 15.24
N SER A 236 -3.43 12.25 16.04
CA SER A 236 -3.62 13.50 16.80
C SER A 236 -3.53 14.76 15.94
N GLY A 237 -3.04 14.65 14.70
CA GLY A 237 -2.80 15.79 13.82
C GLY A 237 -1.60 16.65 14.21
N THR A 238 -0.76 16.22 15.15
CA THR A 238 0.40 17.00 15.61
C THR A 238 1.60 16.87 14.70
N ASN A 239 1.68 15.76 13.94
CA ASN A 239 2.80 15.41 13.07
C ASN A 239 2.30 15.03 11.68
N LEU A 240 3.01 15.51 10.66
CA LEU A 240 2.78 15.24 9.26
C LEU A 240 4.04 14.62 8.64
N LEU A 241 3.91 13.43 8.07
CA LEU A 241 4.92 12.86 7.19
C LEU A 241 4.64 13.26 5.75
N LEU A 242 5.72 13.56 5.03
CA LEU A 242 5.73 13.90 3.62
C LEU A 242 6.62 12.91 2.91
N LEU A 243 6.01 12.02 2.12
CA LEU A 243 6.75 11.16 1.21
C LEU A 243 6.87 11.89 -0.13
N CYS A 244 8.05 12.43 -0.38
CA CYS A 244 8.36 13.12 -1.63
C CYS A 244 9.00 12.10 -2.59
N SER A 245 8.48 12.00 -3.80
CA SER A 245 8.96 11.05 -4.81
C SER A 245 9.17 11.72 -6.17
N THR A 246 10.19 11.26 -6.91
CA THR A 246 10.35 11.57 -8.33
C THR A 246 10.04 10.37 -9.21
N GLU A 247 9.65 10.60 -10.46
CA GLU A 247 9.46 9.53 -11.44
C GLU A 247 10.80 8.95 -11.93
N THR A 248 11.76 9.83 -12.17
CA THR A 248 13.13 9.47 -12.56
C THR A 248 14.13 10.37 -11.84
N SER A 249 15.36 9.91 -11.70
CA SER A 249 16.46 10.73 -11.20
C SER A 249 17.75 10.40 -11.95
N GLN A 250 18.77 11.23 -11.80
CA GLN A 250 20.08 10.99 -12.42
C GLN A 250 20.68 9.63 -12.02
N ASN A 251 20.31 9.11 -10.85
CA ASN A 251 20.88 7.90 -10.26
C ASN A 251 19.91 6.71 -10.26
N SER A 252 18.63 6.93 -10.57
CA SER A 252 17.59 5.90 -10.46
C SER A 252 16.55 6.05 -11.58
N TYR A 253 16.39 4.99 -12.38
CA TYR A 253 15.29 4.89 -13.34
C TYR A 253 13.91 4.81 -12.68
N TYR A 254 13.87 4.39 -11.41
CA TYR A 254 12.65 4.30 -10.61
C TYR A 254 12.42 5.55 -9.74
N GLY A 255 13.19 6.61 -9.98
CA GLY A 255 13.16 7.82 -9.18
C GLY A 255 13.79 7.67 -7.80
N ASP A 256 13.79 8.77 -7.06
CA ASP A 256 14.24 8.85 -5.68
C ASP A 256 13.05 9.15 -4.76
N SER A 257 13.15 8.75 -3.49
CA SER A 257 12.14 9.06 -2.49
C SER A 257 12.79 9.57 -1.21
N THR A 258 12.24 10.63 -0.64
CA THR A 258 12.66 11.19 0.65
C THR A 258 11.48 11.28 1.60
N LEU A 259 11.74 11.04 2.87
CA LEU A 259 10.73 11.13 3.92
C LEU A 259 11.06 12.31 4.83
N HIS A 260 10.16 13.30 4.84
CA HIS A 260 10.25 14.44 5.73
C HIS A 260 9.15 14.36 6.79
N GLN A 261 9.42 14.97 7.94
CA GLN A 261 8.42 15.21 8.97
C GLN A 261 8.29 16.71 9.20
N ILE A 262 7.06 17.19 9.35
CA ILE A 262 6.73 18.54 9.82
C ILE A 262 5.80 18.41 11.01
N ASN A 263 6.07 19.11 12.10
CA ASN A 263 5.14 19.20 13.22
C ASN A 263 4.31 20.48 13.16
N THR A 264 3.22 20.50 13.92
CA THR A 264 2.30 21.65 13.99
C THR A 264 2.88 22.90 14.67
N ASN A 265 4.03 22.77 15.34
CA ASN A 265 4.81 23.89 15.88
C ASN A 265 5.72 24.53 14.81
N GLY A 266 5.81 23.91 13.64
CA GLY A 266 6.53 24.40 12.47
C GLY A 266 7.95 23.88 12.32
N GLU A 267 8.42 23.03 13.23
CA GLU A 267 9.69 22.33 13.09
C GLU A 267 9.59 21.28 11.98
N SER A 268 10.68 21.10 11.24
CA SER A 268 10.75 20.11 10.17
C SER A 268 12.09 19.39 10.16
N GLN A 269 12.07 18.12 9.76
CA GLN A 269 13.27 17.28 9.70
C GLN A 269 13.19 16.25 8.56
N LEU A 270 14.37 15.76 8.16
CA LEU A 270 14.48 14.59 7.28
C LEU A 270 14.57 13.33 8.15
N VAL A 271 13.69 12.36 7.92
CA VAL A 271 13.70 11.08 8.63
C VAL A 271 14.93 10.28 8.21
N GLN A 272 15.78 9.94 9.18
CA GLN A 272 17.05 9.25 8.91
C GLN A 272 16.82 7.75 8.71
N LEU A 273 16.93 7.31 7.46
CA LEU A 273 16.79 5.91 7.08
C LEU A 273 18.17 5.24 7.02
N SER A 274 18.38 4.23 7.86
CA SER A 274 19.71 3.60 8.04
C SER A 274 20.22 2.75 6.85
N LYS A 275 19.45 2.66 5.76
CA LYS A 275 19.76 1.85 4.57
C LYS A 275 19.32 2.62 3.33
N LYS A 276 20.23 2.81 2.39
CA LYS A 276 19.95 3.49 1.12
C LYS A 276 19.04 2.65 0.22
N GLY A 277 18.16 3.32 -0.51
CA GLY A 277 17.24 2.72 -1.47
C GLY A 277 15.85 3.35 -1.38
N PRO A 278 14.87 2.80 -2.11
CA PRO A 278 13.52 3.35 -2.16
C PRO A 278 12.78 3.14 -0.83
N ILE A 279 11.68 3.87 -0.65
CA ILE A 279 10.70 3.64 0.40
C ILE A 279 9.54 2.89 -0.23
N TYR A 280 9.31 1.65 0.19
CA TYR A 280 8.27 0.78 -0.35
C TYR A 280 6.92 1.01 0.34
N ALA A 281 6.93 1.17 1.65
CA ALA A 281 5.71 1.41 2.43
C ALA A 281 5.98 2.29 3.64
N LEU A 282 4.94 3.02 4.03
CA LEU A 282 4.92 3.96 5.14
C LEU A 282 3.54 3.93 5.78
N SER A 283 3.47 3.74 7.10
CA SER A 283 2.19 3.75 7.82
C SER A 283 2.34 4.34 9.22
N TRP A 284 1.42 5.24 9.59
CA TRP A 284 1.26 5.66 10.98
C TRP A 284 0.48 4.61 11.75
N ASN A 285 0.85 4.41 13.01
CA ASN A 285 -0.03 3.70 13.94
C ASN A 285 -1.33 4.52 14.09
N PRO A 286 -2.52 3.90 13.96
CA PRO A 286 -3.79 4.62 14.00
C PRO A 286 -4.17 5.14 15.41
N VAL A 287 -3.46 4.71 16.45
CA VAL A 287 -3.74 5.07 17.85
C VAL A 287 -2.56 5.80 18.50
N ARG A 288 -1.32 5.31 18.29
CA ARG A 288 -0.11 5.85 18.92
C ARG A 288 0.65 6.78 17.97
N ASP A 289 1.43 7.71 18.55
CA ASP A 289 2.31 8.60 17.78
C ASP A 289 3.63 7.89 17.42
N GLU A 290 3.53 6.90 16.54
CA GLU A 290 4.64 6.10 16.01
C GLU A 290 4.31 5.65 14.59
N PHE A 291 5.32 5.36 13.77
CA PHE A 291 5.13 4.96 12.38
C PHE A 291 6.17 3.93 11.94
N VAL A 292 5.82 3.12 10.95
CA VAL A 292 6.69 2.10 10.35
C VAL A 292 7.07 2.50 8.94
N VAL A 293 8.34 2.29 8.60
CA VAL A 293 8.86 2.48 7.25
C VAL A 293 9.47 1.16 6.76
N VAL A 294 9.13 0.76 5.54
CA VAL A 294 9.76 -0.34 4.79
C VAL A 294 10.61 0.27 3.68
N TYR A 295 11.93 0.13 3.75
CA TYR A 295 12.84 0.91 2.91
C TYR A 295 14.18 0.24 2.61
N GLY A 296 14.93 0.83 1.68
CA GLY A 296 16.26 0.40 1.30
C GLY A 296 16.27 -0.71 0.26
N THR A 297 17.38 -0.89 -0.46
CA THR A 297 17.46 -1.89 -1.54
C THR A 297 17.07 -3.30 -1.07
N MET A 298 16.26 -4.01 -1.86
CA MET A 298 15.81 -5.36 -1.51
C MET A 298 17.00 -6.31 -1.21
N PRO A 299 16.95 -7.13 -0.13
CA PRO A 299 15.87 -7.25 0.86
C PRO A 299 15.69 -5.98 1.70
N ALA A 300 14.46 -5.45 1.77
CA ALA A 300 14.17 -4.19 2.43
C ALA A 300 14.38 -4.29 3.94
N LYS A 301 14.78 -3.18 4.57
CA LYS A 301 14.82 -2.99 6.01
C LYS A 301 13.47 -2.45 6.50
N VAL A 302 13.06 -2.85 7.70
CA VAL A 302 11.84 -2.32 8.32
C VAL A 302 12.16 -1.77 9.70
N THR A 303 11.73 -0.55 9.98
CA THR A 303 11.99 0.11 11.27
C THR A 303 10.73 0.83 11.76
N LEU A 304 10.44 0.65 13.05
CA LEU A 304 9.44 1.40 13.80
C LEU A 304 10.11 2.66 14.37
N PHE A 305 9.49 3.81 14.17
CA PHE A 305 9.95 5.11 14.64
C PHE A 305 8.90 5.72 15.58
N ASN A 306 9.34 6.53 16.55
CA ASN A 306 8.43 7.34 17.36
C ASN A 306 8.00 8.61 16.61
N GLY A 307 7.09 9.37 17.21
CA GLY A 307 6.64 10.66 16.69
C GLY A 307 7.71 11.75 16.57
N LYS A 308 8.94 11.50 17.03
CA LYS A 308 10.11 12.38 16.81
C LYS A 308 11.05 11.87 15.71
N SER A 309 10.64 10.83 14.97
CA SER A 309 11.47 10.14 13.96
C SER A 309 12.73 9.47 14.52
N GLU A 310 12.72 9.07 15.79
CA GLU A 310 13.77 8.26 16.39
C GLU A 310 13.40 6.78 16.26
N ALA A 311 14.35 5.93 15.86
CA ALA A 311 14.12 4.51 15.70
C ALA A 311 13.87 3.83 17.07
N ILE A 312 12.70 3.20 17.22
CA ILE A 312 12.30 2.42 18.40
C ILE A 312 12.74 0.97 18.25
N TYR A 313 12.50 0.38 17.07
CA TYR A 313 12.75 -1.04 16.84
C TYR A 313 13.09 -1.34 15.38
N ASP A 314 14.05 -2.22 15.18
CA ASP A 314 14.50 -2.69 13.87
C ASP A 314 14.04 -4.13 13.67
N PHE A 315 13.15 -4.37 12.69
CA PHE A 315 12.67 -5.73 12.36
C PHE A 315 13.63 -6.46 11.40
N GLY A 316 14.81 -5.90 11.16
CA GLY A 316 15.82 -6.44 10.27
C GLY A 316 15.47 -6.30 8.79
N THR A 317 16.23 -7.00 7.96
CA THR A 317 16.04 -7.02 6.51
C THR A 317 15.31 -8.28 6.06
N GLY A 318 14.37 -8.14 5.13
CA GLY A 318 13.61 -9.25 4.57
C GLY A 318 12.93 -8.91 3.25
N PRO A 319 12.34 -9.89 2.56
CA PRO A 319 11.56 -9.67 1.34
C PRO A 319 10.19 -9.07 1.69
N ARG A 320 10.17 -7.80 2.11
CA ARG A 320 8.99 -7.05 2.57
C ARG A 320 8.86 -5.77 1.75
N ASN A 321 7.67 -5.45 1.28
CA ASN A 321 7.36 -4.19 0.58
C ASN A 321 6.11 -3.49 1.13
N GLU A 322 5.41 -4.10 2.08
CA GLU A 322 4.13 -3.60 2.58
C GLU A 322 4.10 -3.66 4.11
N CYS A 323 3.37 -2.72 4.73
CA CYS A 323 3.16 -2.70 6.17
C CYS A 323 1.77 -2.15 6.53
N PHE A 324 1.07 -2.81 7.45
CA PHE A 324 -0.30 -2.47 7.84
C PHE A 324 -0.49 -2.61 9.35
N PHE A 325 -0.87 -1.53 10.02
CA PHE A 325 -1.35 -1.60 11.40
C PHE A 325 -2.80 -2.07 11.46
N SER A 326 -3.15 -2.87 12.46
CA SER A 326 -4.54 -3.11 12.83
C SER A 326 -5.19 -1.80 13.28
N HIS A 327 -6.51 -1.68 13.17
CA HIS A 327 -7.28 -0.48 13.56
C HIS A 327 -7.02 0.00 15.00
N GLN A 328 -6.76 -0.92 15.93
CA GLN A 328 -6.48 -0.67 17.34
C GLN A 328 -4.99 -0.36 17.62
N GLY A 329 -4.14 -0.42 16.60
CA GLY A 329 -2.73 -0.06 16.68
C GLY A 329 -1.83 -1.02 17.48
N ASN A 330 -2.37 -2.15 17.95
CA ASN A 330 -1.65 -3.14 18.75
C ASN A 330 -1.01 -4.27 17.92
N LEU A 331 -1.45 -4.48 16.67
CA LEU A 331 -0.85 -5.44 15.74
C LEU A 331 -0.28 -4.74 14.51
N LEU A 332 0.81 -5.30 13.98
CA LEU A 332 1.46 -4.88 12.75
C LEU A 332 1.64 -6.08 11.83
N CYS A 333 1.13 -5.98 10.61
CA CYS A 333 1.40 -6.89 9.52
C CYS A 333 2.56 -6.34 8.69
N LEU A 334 3.61 -7.14 8.49
CA LEU A 334 4.67 -6.90 7.52
C LEU A 334 4.55 -7.95 6.41
N ALA A 335 4.51 -7.49 5.16
CA ALA A 335 4.25 -8.39 4.05
C ALA A 335 5.13 -8.13 2.82
N GLY A 336 5.29 -9.18 2.02
CA GLY A 336 5.93 -9.13 0.71
C GLY A 336 4.98 -9.55 -0.39
N PHE A 337 4.26 -8.61 -1.02
CA PHE A 337 3.24 -8.88 -2.04
C PHE A 337 3.68 -8.56 -3.47
N GLY A 338 2.86 -8.97 -4.45
CA GLY A 338 3.10 -8.75 -5.88
C GLY A 338 4.28 -9.59 -6.40
N ASN A 339 5.42 -8.95 -6.65
CA ASN A 339 6.61 -9.65 -7.16
C ASN A 339 7.35 -10.48 -6.10
N LEU A 340 6.98 -10.30 -4.83
CA LEU A 340 7.49 -11.07 -3.71
C LEU A 340 6.57 -12.27 -3.44
N ARG A 341 7.07 -13.24 -2.68
CA ARG A 341 6.41 -14.54 -2.57
C ARG A 341 5.05 -14.51 -1.87
N GLY A 342 4.68 -13.45 -1.15
CA GLY A 342 3.42 -13.40 -0.39
C GLY A 342 3.56 -13.72 1.10
N ARG A 343 4.78 -13.69 1.66
CA ARG A 343 4.99 -13.95 3.09
C ARG A 343 4.39 -12.82 3.91
N ILE A 344 3.60 -13.18 4.92
CA ILE A 344 3.02 -12.29 5.92
C ILE A 344 3.63 -12.62 7.28
N GLU A 345 4.01 -11.60 8.04
CA GLU A 345 4.46 -11.67 9.42
C GLU A 345 3.56 -10.76 10.26
N VAL A 346 2.94 -11.30 11.33
CA VAL A 346 2.12 -10.52 12.25
C VAL A 346 2.85 -10.33 13.57
N TRP A 347 2.99 -9.08 13.98
CA TRP A 347 3.74 -8.65 15.15
C TRP A 347 2.80 -8.03 16.18
N ASN A 348 2.97 -8.42 17.45
CA ASN A 348 2.35 -7.78 18.60
C ASN A 348 3.21 -6.58 19.04
N LEU A 349 2.59 -5.42 19.10
CA LEU A 349 3.19 -4.15 19.53
C LEU A 349 2.65 -3.65 20.88
N SER A 350 2.00 -4.52 21.67
CA SER A 350 1.42 -4.17 22.97
C SER A 350 2.41 -3.42 23.85
N SER A 351 1.96 -2.33 24.48
CA SER A 351 2.74 -1.50 25.41
C SER A 351 3.27 -2.26 26.62
N ASN A 352 2.66 -3.40 26.96
CA ASN A 352 3.09 -4.22 28.09
C ASN A 352 4.29 -5.13 27.75
N SER A 353 4.64 -5.25 26.47
CA SER A 353 5.81 -6.01 26.01
C SER A 353 7.03 -5.10 25.97
N ARG A 354 8.18 -5.61 26.42
CA ARG A 354 9.47 -4.86 26.35
C ARG A 354 9.93 -4.58 24.91
N ALA A 355 9.49 -5.40 23.96
CA ALA A 355 9.80 -5.28 22.54
C ALA A 355 8.66 -5.90 21.70
N PRO A 356 8.53 -5.52 20.42
CA PRO A 356 7.69 -6.23 19.46
C PRO A 356 7.93 -7.74 19.43
N GLN A 357 6.85 -8.53 19.33
CA GLN A 357 6.93 -10.00 19.27
C GLN A 357 6.21 -10.53 18.04
N GLU A 358 6.87 -11.35 17.23
CA GLU A 358 6.22 -12.06 16.13
C GLU A 358 5.22 -13.07 16.72
N LEU A 359 3.95 -12.94 16.34
CA LEU A 359 2.86 -13.84 16.72
C LEU A 359 2.74 -15.00 15.73
N SER A 360 2.83 -14.68 14.44
CA SER A 360 2.65 -15.64 13.35
C SER A 360 3.41 -15.22 12.10
N SER A 361 3.77 -16.20 11.29
CA SER A 361 4.31 -16.01 9.95
C SER A 361 3.75 -17.09 9.03
N PHE A 362 3.14 -16.69 7.92
CA PHE A 362 2.48 -17.60 6.99
C PHE A 362 2.54 -17.07 5.55
N GLN A 363 1.99 -17.84 4.62
CA GLN A 363 2.16 -17.67 3.18
C GLN A 363 0.81 -17.35 2.53
N ALA A 364 0.72 -16.19 1.86
CA ALA A 364 -0.45 -15.72 1.12
C ALA A 364 -0.02 -15.35 -0.30
N ASP A 365 0.18 -16.39 -1.11
CA ASP A 365 0.63 -16.28 -2.50
C ASP A 365 -0.32 -15.41 -3.33
N ASP A 366 0.21 -14.81 -4.41
CA ASP A 366 -0.56 -14.07 -5.41
C ASP A 366 -1.39 -12.89 -4.86
N THR A 367 -1.13 -12.46 -3.62
CA THR A 367 -1.87 -11.35 -3.00
C THR A 367 -1.58 -10.03 -3.72
N THR A 368 -2.64 -9.36 -4.14
CA THR A 368 -2.60 -8.02 -4.75
C THR A 368 -3.26 -6.95 -3.88
N TYR A 369 -4.03 -7.35 -2.87
CA TYR A 369 -4.76 -6.48 -1.96
C TYR A 369 -4.79 -7.09 -0.55
N PHE A 370 -4.65 -6.23 0.46
CA PHE A 370 -4.72 -6.61 1.87
C PHE A 370 -5.49 -5.54 2.65
N GLU A 371 -6.32 -5.95 3.60
CA GLU A 371 -7.00 -5.06 4.53
C GLU A 371 -7.17 -5.73 5.90
N TRP A 372 -6.89 -5.00 6.98
CA TRP A 372 -7.28 -5.42 8.32
C TRP A 372 -8.78 -5.26 8.48
N SER A 373 -9.45 -6.23 9.11
CA SER A 373 -10.80 -6.03 9.60
C SER A 373 -10.80 -4.93 10.69
N PRO A 374 -11.84 -4.09 10.76
CA PRO A 374 -12.02 -3.13 11.84
C PRO A 374 -12.06 -3.74 13.24
N ASP A 375 -12.39 -5.03 13.36
CA ASP A 375 -12.39 -5.75 14.64
C ASP A 375 -10.99 -5.98 15.24
N GLY A 376 -9.93 -5.79 14.45
CA GLY A 376 -8.55 -5.98 14.89
C GLY A 376 -8.08 -7.41 15.01
N GLU A 377 -8.91 -8.39 14.68
CA GLU A 377 -8.59 -9.82 14.76
C GLU A 377 -8.43 -10.48 13.40
N HIS A 378 -9.24 -10.04 12.44
CA HIS A 378 -9.29 -10.65 11.12
C HIS A 378 -8.52 -9.83 10.09
N MET A 379 -8.01 -10.51 9.07
CA MET A 379 -7.36 -9.91 7.91
C MET A 379 -7.99 -10.45 6.64
N LEU A 380 -8.02 -9.62 5.62
CA LEU A 380 -8.42 -10.00 4.29
C LEU A 380 -7.22 -9.93 3.35
N THR A 381 -7.04 -10.96 2.54
CA THR A 381 -6.15 -10.93 1.37
C THR A 381 -6.96 -11.21 0.12
N ALA A 382 -6.68 -10.51 -0.97
CA ALA A 382 -7.30 -10.79 -2.25
C ALA A 382 -6.32 -10.74 -3.41
N THR A 383 -6.67 -11.52 -4.43
CA THR A 383 -6.07 -11.51 -5.76
C THR A 383 -7.12 -10.96 -6.72
N THR A 384 -6.91 -9.73 -7.19
CA THR A 384 -7.90 -8.94 -7.93
C THR A 384 -7.48 -8.75 -9.39
N ALA A 385 -8.44 -8.88 -10.30
CA ALA A 385 -8.28 -8.53 -11.70
C ALA A 385 -8.41 -7.00 -11.88
N PRO A 386 -7.78 -6.40 -12.90
CA PRO A 386 -7.01 -7.05 -13.98
C PRO A 386 -5.54 -7.33 -13.62
N ARG A 387 -5.07 -6.95 -12.42
CA ARG A 387 -3.65 -7.06 -12.02
C ARG A 387 -3.17 -8.51 -12.06
N LEU A 388 -3.94 -9.43 -11.46
CA LEU A 388 -3.64 -10.86 -11.51
C LEU A 388 -4.94 -11.68 -11.61
N ARG A 389 -4.96 -12.61 -12.56
CA ARG A 389 -6.10 -13.50 -12.84
C ARG A 389 -5.90 -14.93 -12.35
N VAL A 390 -4.65 -15.33 -12.14
CA VAL A 390 -4.33 -16.61 -11.50
C VAL A 390 -4.68 -16.50 -10.02
N SER A 391 -5.26 -17.54 -9.44
CA SER A 391 -5.67 -17.58 -8.01
C SER A 391 -6.66 -16.46 -7.62
N ASN A 392 -7.42 -15.92 -8.58
CA ASN A 392 -8.33 -14.81 -8.36
C ASN A 392 -9.42 -15.15 -7.33
N GLY A 393 -9.67 -14.25 -6.39
CA GLY A 393 -10.51 -14.52 -5.22
C GLY A 393 -9.99 -13.84 -3.96
N PHE A 394 -10.58 -14.15 -2.81
CA PHE A 394 -10.14 -13.61 -1.52
C PHE A 394 -10.18 -14.64 -0.40
N LYS A 395 -9.43 -14.38 0.67
CA LYS A 395 -9.36 -15.19 1.88
C LYS A 395 -9.50 -14.30 3.11
N ILE A 396 -10.12 -14.84 4.15
CA ILE A 396 -10.18 -14.23 5.48
C ILE A 396 -9.33 -15.07 6.41
N TRP A 397 -8.47 -14.38 7.16
CA TRP A 397 -7.50 -14.96 8.06
C TRP A 397 -7.74 -14.44 9.47
N ASN A 398 -7.48 -15.26 10.48
CA ASN A 398 -7.18 -14.75 11.80
C ASN A 398 -5.72 -14.24 11.83
N TYR A 399 -5.38 -13.29 12.72
CA TYR A 399 -3.99 -12.86 12.94
C TYR A 399 -3.04 -14.01 13.30
N SER A 400 -3.53 -15.15 13.76
CA SER A 400 -2.72 -16.35 14.00
C SER A 400 -2.24 -17.03 12.71
N GLY A 401 -2.73 -16.62 11.54
CA GLY A 401 -2.45 -17.22 10.23
C GLY A 401 -3.41 -18.35 9.84
N GLU A 402 -4.45 -18.59 10.63
CA GLU A 402 -5.50 -19.56 10.32
C GLU A 402 -6.43 -19.00 9.23
N ILE A 403 -6.68 -19.78 8.18
CA ILE A 403 -7.66 -19.43 7.14
C ILE A 403 -9.05 -19.79 7.67
N LEU A 404 -9.91 -18.78 7.79
CA LEU A 404 -11.30 -18.94 8.25
C LEU A 404 -12.25 -19.11 7.05
N TYR A 405 -11.96 -18.39 5.96
CA TYR A 405 -12.77 -18.44 4.75
C TYR A 405 -11.91 -18.29 3.50
N ASN A 406 -12.32 -18.97 2.43
CA ASN A 406 -11.71 -18.89 1.12
C ASN A 406 -12.79 -18.81 0.05
N HIS A 407 -12.75 -17.75 -0.75
CA HIS A 407 -13.69 -17.49 -1.84
C HIS A 407 -12.92 -17.41 -3.17
N PRO A 408 -12.67 -18.54 -3.83
CA PRO A 408 -12.06 -18.56 -5.15
C PRO A 408 -13.06 -18.14 -6.22
N MET A 409 -12.63 -17.31 -7.16
CA MET A 409 -13.41 -17.08 -8.38
C MET A 409 -13.27 -18.29 -9.31
N SER A 410 -14.40 -18.78 -9.81
CA SER A 410 -14.46 -19.96 -10.68
C SER A 410 -14.63 -19.60 -12.16
N GLY A 411 -14.04 -20.41 -13.05
CA GLY A 411 -14.23 -20.28 -14.49
C GLY A 411 -13.70 -18.95 -15.04
N SER A 412 -14.56 -18.20 -15.75
CA SER A 412 -14.22 -16.89 -16.32
C SER A 412 -14.56 -15.72 -15.40
N ASN A 413 -14.98 -15.97 -14.16
CA ASN A 413 -15.37 -14.91 -13.25
C ASN A 413 -14.15 -14.20 -12.65
N GLU A 414 -14.29 -12.90 -12.41
CA GLU A 414 -13.21 -12.03 -11.94
C GLU A 414 -13.66 -11.25 -10.71
N LEU A 415 -12.85 -11.27 -9.65
CA LEU A 415 -12.93 -10.38 -8.51
C LEU A 415 -12.23 -9.07 -8.84
N TRP A 416 -12.93 -7.95 -8.67
CA TRP A 416 -12.38 -6.62 -8.95
C TRP A 416 -12.12 -5.82 -7.67
N GLN A 417 -12.92 -6.02 -6.62
CA GLN A 417 -12.76 -5.33 -5.35
C GLN A 417 -13.45 -6.11 -4.24
N VAL A 418 -12.83 -6.11 -3.07
CA VAL A 418 -13.40 -6.62 -1.82
C VAL A 418 -12.96 -5.69 -0.70
N GLN A 419 -13.86 -5.37 0.24
CA GLN A 419 -13.60 -4.39 1.29
C GLN A 419 -14.37 -4.73 2.55
N TRP A 420 -13.79 -4.40 3.71
CA TRP A 420 -14.49 -4.43 4.98
C TRP A 420 -15.44 -3.23 5.14
N GLN A 421 -16.60 -3.48 5.73
CA GLN A 421 -17.45 -2.44 6.32
C GLN A 421 -16.66 -1.74 7.41
N GLN A 422 -16.60 -0.41 7.36
CA GLN A 422 -15.89 0.40 8.35
C GLN A 422 -16.71 0.54 9.64
N GLY A 423 -16.09 1.06 10.70
CA GLY A 423 -16.81 1.36 11.95
C GLY A 423 -15.91 1.27 13.18
N ASN A 424 -16.51 1.53 14.34
CA ASN A 424 -15.83 1.47 15.63
C ASN A 424 -16.08 0.12 16.31
N TYR A 425 -15.00 -0.64 16.51
CA TYR A 425 -15.06 -1.96 17.15
C TYR A 425 -14.16 -1.99 18.38
N PRO A 426 -14.60 -2.65 19.48
CA PRO A 426 -13.83 -2.71 20.71
C PRO A 426 -12.53 -3.49 20.50
N THR A 427 -11.48 -3.08 21.21
CA THR A 427 -10.22 -3.83 21.23
C THR A 427 -10.42 -5.16 21.95
N LYS A 428 -10.09 -6.26 21.27
CA LYS A 428 -10.13 -7.60 21.87
C LYS A 428 -8.74 -7.99 22.39
N PRO A 429 -8.65 -8.76 23.50
CA PRO A 429 -7.38 -9.27 23.98
C PRO A 429 -6.75 -10.21 22.96
N ILE A 430 -5.42 -10.10 22.76
CA ILE A 430 -4.68 -11.04 21.93
C ILE A 430 -4.67 -12.40 22.62
N ALA A 431 -5.19 -13.42 21.95
CA ALA A 431 -5.18 -14.79 22.44
C ALA A 431 -3.73 -15.30 22.46
N LYS A 432 -3.25 -15.71 23.65
CA LYS A 432 -1.99 -16.42 23.80
C LYS A 432 -2.17 -17.86 23.28
N LYS A 433 -2.25 -18.06 21.97
CA LYS A 433 -2.08 -19.40 21.39
C LYS A 433 -0.59 -19.73 21.49
N THR A 434 -0.23 -20.72 22.32
CA THR A 434 1.13 -21.28 22.37
C THR A 434 1.50 -21.68 20.96
N SER A 435 2.49 -21.03 20.36
CA SER A 435 3.00 -21.37 19.04
C SER A 435 3.43 -22.83 19.06
N GLN A 436 2.65 -23.72 18.43
CA GLN A 436 3.19 -25.02 18.08
C GLN A 436 4.32 -24.75 17.09
N PRO A 437 5.52 -25.33 17.29
CA PRO A 437 6.62 -25.15 16.37
C PRO A 437 6.13 -25.57 14.99
N VAL A 438 6.20 -24.66 14.02
CA VAL A 438 5.99 -24.97 12.61
C VAL A 438 6.96 -26.09 12.28
N ILE A 439 6.45 -27.30 12.10
CA ILE A 439 7.23 -28.40 11.54
C ILE A 439 7.64 -27.88 10.17
N LYS A 440 8.93 -27.52 10.02
CA LYS A 440 9.53 -27.33 8.70
C LYS A 440 9.29 -28.65 7.97
N GLN A 441 8.30 -28.70 7.09
CA GLN A 441 8.21 -29.78 6.12
C GLN A 441 9.51 -29.71 5.34
N GLU A 442 10.36 -30.72 5.52
CA GLU A 442 11.54 -30.89 4.70
C GLU A 442 11.07 -30.93 3.25
N THR A 443 11.38 -29.87 2.51
CA THR A 443 11.25 -29.88 1.06
C THR A 443 12.10 -31.03 0.56
N LYS A 444 11.48 -32.15 0.18
CA LYS A 444 12.18 -33.24 -0.49
C LYS A 444 12.88 -32.63 -1.70
N ALA A 445 14.21 -32.62 -1.66
CA ALA A 445 15.02 -32.15 -2.77
C ALA A 445 14.57 -32.88 -4.04
N TYR A 446 14.24 -32.12 -5.09
CA TYR A 446 13.86 -32.68 -6.38
C TYR A 446 15.00 -33.54 -6.92
N VAL A 447 14.79 -34.86 -7.00
CA VAL A 447 15.74 -35.79 -7.62
C VAL A 447 15.39 -35.87 -9.11
N PRO A 448 16.29 -35.39 -10.00
CA PRO A 448 16.08 -35.46 -11.44
C PRO A 448 15.85 -36.92 -11.89
N PRO A 449 15.05 -37.17 -12.94
CA PRO A 449 14.65 -38.52 -13.36
C PRO A 449 15.80 -39.52 -13.53
N HIS A 450 16.99 -39.03 -13.92
CA HIS A 450 18.17 -39.84 -14.16
C HIS A 450 18.90 -40.36 -12.91
N LEU A 451 18.48 -39.97 -11.69
CA LEU A 451 19.14 -40.35 -10.43
C LEU A 451 18.25 -41.21 -9.50
N ARG A 452 17.08 -41.68 -9.96
CA ARG A 452 16.30 -42.66 -9.20
C ARG A 452 16.83 -44.06 -9.48
N GLY A 453 17.72 -44.58 -8.63
CA GLY A 453 18.12 -45.99 -8.70
C GLY A 453 19.45 -46.39 -8.05
N THR A 454 20.27 -45.46 -7.56
CA THR A 454 21.57 -45.83 -6.97
C THR A 454 21.51 -45.86 -5.45
N ASN A 455 21.25 -47.04 -4.89
CA ASN A 455 21.31 -47.30 -3.45
C ASN A 455 22.76 -47.31 -2.95
N LYS A 456 23.17 -46.31 -2.15
CA LYS A 456 24.15 -46.46 -1.05
C LYS A 456 23.86 -45.46 0.08
N PRO A 457 23.88 -45.86 1.37
CA PRO A 457 23.71 -44.93 2.49
C PRO A 457 25.05 -44.36 2.95
N SER A 458 25.07 -43.14 3.51
CA SER A 458 25.74 -42.81 4.80
C SER A 458 25.89 -41.29 5.06
N GLN A 459 25.36 -40.90 6.22
CA GLN A 459 25.93 -40.00 7.25
C GLN A 459 26.01 -38.47 7.02
N ILE A 460 25.11 -37.80 7.74
CA ILE A 460 25.12 -36.37 8.08
C ILE A 460 26.00 -36.17 9.33
N VAL A 461 26.94 -35.23 9.28
CA VAL A 461 27.57 -34.66 10.49
C VAL A 461 27.22 -33.17 10.53
N ASN A 462 26.42 -32.80 11.54
CA ASN A 462 26.11 -31.43 11.92
C ASN A 462 27.27 -30.82 12.70
N LYS A 463 27.69 -29.60 12.35
CA LYS A 463 28.24 -28.63 13.31
C LYS A 463 27.79 -27.21 12.96
N LEU A 464 27.07 -26.63 13.90
CA LEU A 464 26.70 -25.22 14.03
C LEU A 464 27.54 -24.60 15.18
N HIS A 465 27.40 -23.27 15.32
CA HIS A 465 27.89 -22.33 16.35
C HIS A 465 29.15 -21.53 15.95
N GLN A 466 29.31 -20.23 16.23
CA GLN A 466 28.45 -19.09 16.62
C GLN A 466 29.37 -17.84 16.73
N ASP A 467 28.77 -16.65 16.84
CA ASP A 467 29.27 -15.42 17.53
C ASP A 467 30.13 -14.35 16.80
N ASP A 468 29.47 -13.22 16.55
CA ASP A 468 29.67 -11.86 17.13
C ASP A 468 30.87 -10.93 16.80
N GLU A 469 30.69 -9.65 17.19
CA GLU A 469 30.96 -8.38 16.49
C GLU A 469 32.30 -7.63 16.75
N LYS A 470 32.79 -6.92 15.69
CA LYS A 470 33.39 -5.54 15.57
C LYS A 470 34.73 -5.15 16.25
N PRO A 471 35.45 -4.04 15.87
CA PRO A 471 35.27 -3.05 14.76
C PRO A 471 36.54 -2.70 13.89
N ASP A 472 36.29 -1.96 12.81
CA ASP A 472 37.11 -1.20 11.82
C ASP A 472 38.66 -1.14 11.83
N LYS A 473 39.23 -1.33 10.61
CA LYS A 473 40.23 -0.42 9.99
C LYS A 473 40.40 -0.66 8.48
N ASP A 474 40.67 0.46 7.80
CA ASP A 474 40.62 0.75 6.36
C ASP A 474 41.32 -0.18 5.34
N LEU A 475 40.67 -0.22 4.17
CA LEU A 475 41.20 -0.25 2.79
C LEU A 475 42.30 -1.28 2.42
N LYS A 476 41.89 -2.34 1.71
CA LYS A 476 42.51 -2.75 0.43
C LYS A 476 41.69 -3.83 -0.28
N ILE A 477 41.46 -3.60 -1.58
CA ILE A 477 40.81 -4.47 -2.55
C ILE A 477 41.62 -5.78 -2.68
N LYS A 478 40.95 -6.94 -2.54
CA LYS A 478 41.40 -8.24 -3.10
C LYS A 478 40.22 -9.03 -3.68
N PRO A 479 40.43 -9.81 -4.75
CA PRO A 479 39.38 -10.45 -5.53
C PRO A 479 38.95 -11.78 -4.91
N THR A 480 37.64 -12.02 -4.79
CA THR A 480 37.07 -13.31 -4.37
C THR A 480 36.64 -14.13 -5.58
N GLY A 481 37.44 -15.12 -5.96
CA GLY A 481 36.98 -16.30 -6.68
C GLY A 481 36.91 -17.48 -5.71
N LYS A 482 35.71 -18.02 -5.46
CA LYS A 482 35.56 -19.34 -4.83
C LYS A 482 35.85 -20.40 -5.89
N SER A 483 36.98 -21.09 -5.77
CA SER A 483 37.32 -22.27 -6.56
C SER A 483 36.35 -23.42 -6.25
N SER A 484 35.76 -24.00 -7.30
CA SER A 484 35.33 -25.38 -7.29
C SER A 484 36.55 -26.26 -7.59
N ASP A 485 36.95 -27.14 -6.67
CA ASP A 485 38.12 -28.03 -6.80
C ASP A 485 37.95 -29.17 -7.83
N ASP A 486 37.19 -28.95 -8.91
CA ASP A 486 37.05 -29.88 -10.02
C ASP A 486 37.55 -29.23 -11.32
N PRO A 487 38.79 -29.53 -11.76
CA PRO A 487 39.41 -28.95 -12.94
C PRO A 487 38.59 -29.18 -14.22
N GLU A 488 37.92 -30.33 -14.36
CA GLU A 488 37.14 -30.64 -15.56
C GLU A 488 35.90 -29.74 -15.68
N LYS A 489 35.26 -29.44 -14.55
CA LYS A 489 34.09 -28.54 -14.51
C LYS A 489 34.49 -27.10 -14.80
N GLN A 490 35.67 -26.67 -14.37
CA GLN A 490 36.22 -25.35 -14.71
C GLN A 490 36.54 -25.23 -16.19
N ILE A 491 37.20 -26.23 -16.79
CA ILE A 491 37.49 -26.28 -18.23
C ILE A 491 36.19 -26.24 -19.05
N LYS A 492 35.17 -27.01 -18.65
CA LYS A 492 33.85 -27.02 -19.33
C LYS A 492 33.16 -25.65 -19.27
N ASN A 493 33.21 -24.97 -18.13
CA ASN A 493 32.64 -23.64 -17.96
C ASN A 493 33.39 -22.58 -18.79
N LEU A 494 34.71 -22.66 -18.86
CA LEU A 494 35.53 -21.73 -19.65
C LEU A 494 35.35 -21.94 -21.16
N ARG A 495 35.28 -23.20 -21.63
CA ARG A 495 34.94 -23.51 -23.05
C ARG A 495 33.56 -22.98 -23.43
N LYS A 496 32.58 -23.06 -22.52
CA LYS A 496 31.24 -22.49 -22.76
C LYS A 496 31.28 -20.96 -22.85
N LYS A 497 32.09 -20.29 -22.03
CA LYS A 497 32.31 -18.83 -22.12
C LYS A 497 32.98 -18.44 -23.44
N LEU A 498 33.97 -19.21 -23.90
CA LEU A 498 34.67 -18.96 -25.16
C LEU A 498 33.72 -19.07 -26.37
N SER A 499 32.89 -20.12 -26.41
CA SER A 499 31.86 -20.28 -27.46
C SER A 499 30.85 -19.12 -27.48
N GLN A 500 30.45 -18.60 -26.32
CA GLN A 500 29.57 -17.42 -26.26
C GLN A 500 30.26 -16.15 -26.79
N ILE A 501 31.57 -16.01 -26.59
CA ILE A 501 32.33 -14.87 -27.12
C ILE A 501 32.46 -14.98 -28.64
N GLU A 502 32.69 -16.17 -29.19
CA GLU A 502 32.71 -16.40 -30.65
C GLU A 502 31.37 -16.05 -31.31
N ASP A 503 30.25 -16.45 -30.70
CA ASP A 503 28.91 -16.11 -31.19
C ASP A 503 28.65 -14.59 -31.15
N LEU A 504 29.16 -13.90 -30.13
CA LEU A 504 29.07 -12.45 -30.03
C LEU A 504 29.94 -11.76 -31.10
N ARG A 505 31.15 -12.26 -31.38
CA ARG A 505 31.98 -11.74 -32.49
C ARG A 505 31.34 -11.97 -33.85
N LYS A 506 30.67 -13.11 -34.09
CA LYS A 506 29.90 -13.35 -35.32
C LYS A 506 28.76 -12.35 -35.48
N LYS A 507 28.02 -12.05 -34.40
CA LYS A 507 26.97 -11.02 -34.39
C LYS A 507 27.52 -9.61 -34.63
N GLN A 508 28.70 -9.31 -34.08
CA GLN A 508 29.40 -8.04 -34.33
C GLN A 508 29.82 -7.92 -35.80
N ALA A 509 30.37 -9.00 -36.38
CA ALA A 509 30.78 -9.05 -37.78
C ALA A 509 29.59 -8.97 -38.75
N SER A 510 28.41 -9.45 -38.35
CA SER A 510 27.16 -9.31 -39.12
C SER A 510 26.47 -7.95 -38.93
N GLY A 511 27.13 -6.97 -38.30
CA GLY A 511 26.63 -5.59 -38.17
C GLY A 511 25.60 -5.35 -37.06
N VAL A 512 25.39 -6.32 -36.15
CA VAL A 512 24.46 -6.14 -35.01
C VAL A 512 25.10 -5.26 -33.94
N LYS A 513 24.42 -4.19 -33.51
CA LYS A 513 24.85 -3.37 -32.36
C LYS A 513 24.74 -4.19 -31.07
N LEU A 514 25.86 -4.40 -30.39
CA LEU A 514 25.95 -5.12 -29.13
C LEU A 514 25.79 -4.18 -27.93
N GLU A 515 25.20 -4.68 -26.85
CA GLU A 515 25.11 -3.99 -25.56
C GLU A 515 26.50 -3.88 -24.88
N VAL A 516 26.67 -2.90 -23.97
CA VAL A 516 27.95 -2.65 -23.27
C VAL A 516 28.45 -3.90 -22.52
N ASN A 517 27.52 -4.64 -21.90
CA ASN A 517 27.81 -5.90 -21.20
C ASN A 517 28.30 -7.04 -22.13
N GLN A 518 27.99 -7.01 -23.43
CA GLN A 518 28.39 -7.98 -24.44
C GLN A 518 29.76 -7.63 -25.01
N LEU A 519 30.01 -6.33 -25.22
CA LEU A 519 31.33 -5.82 -25.60
C LEU A 519 32.38 -6.10 -24.52
N ASP A 520 32.02 -5.96 -23.25
CA ASP A 520 32.92 -6.28 -22.14
C ASP A 520 33.24 -7.78 -22.01
N LYS A 521 32.33 -8.67 -22.46
CA LYS A 521 32.62 -10.11 -22.55
C LYS A 521 33.61 -10.44 -23.65
N ILE A 522 33.52 -9.77 -24.81
CA ILE A 522 34.49 -9.92 -25.90
C ILE A 522 35.88 -9.44 -25.47
N LYS A 523 35.97 -8.34 -24.71
CA LYS A 523 37.26 -7.82 -24.19
C LYS A 523 37.97 -8.77 -23.22
N ARG A 524 37.24 -9.67 -22.55
CA ARG A 524 37.80 -10.64 -21.60
C ARG A 524 38.18 -11.98 -22.23
N GLU A 525 38.17 -12.06 -23.56
CA GLU A 525 38.52 -13.27 -24.31
C GLU A 525 39.93 -13.77 -23.98
N ASP A 526 40.91 -12.87 -23.98
CA ASP A 526 42.31 -13.20 -23.68
C ASP A 526 42.50 -13.74 -22.25
N GLU A 527 41.69 -13.24 -21.30
CA GLU A 527 41.68 -13.73 -19.91
C GLU A 527 41.15 -15.17 -19.83
N VAL A 528 40.07 -15.48 -20.56
CA VAL A 528 39.46 -16.81 -20.61
C VAL A 528 40.38 -17.82 -21.30
N ILE A 529 41.08 -17.41 -22.37
CA ILE A 529 42.08 -18.25 -23.06
C ILE A 529 43.29 -18.52 -22.16
N ALA A 530 43.77 -17.50 -21.44
CA ALA A 530 44.87 -17.67 -20.50
C ALA A 530 44.52 -18.62 -19.34
N GLU A 531 43.27 -18.59 -18.86
CA GLU A 531 42.76 -19.49 -17.82
C GLU A 531 42.62 -20.93 -18.33
N LEU A 532 42.22 -21.13 -19.59
CA LEU A 532 42.19 -22.45 -20.24
C LEU A 532 43.59 -23.05 -20.45
N LYS A 533 44.58 -22.23 -20.82
CA LYS A 533 45.99 -22.66 -20.93
C LYS A 533 46.57 -23.08 -19.57
N LYS A 534 46.26 -22.33 -18.50
CA LYS A 534 46.69 -22.68 -17.13
C LYS A 534 46.13 -24.01 -16.65
N LEU A 535 44.97 -24.43 -17.16
CA LEU A 535 44.32 -25.70 -16.85
C LEU A 535 44.70 -26.83 -17.83
N GLY A 536 45.63 -26.60 -18.76
CA GLY A 536 46.11 -27.62 -19.71
C GLY A 536 45.09 -28.06 -20.76
N ALA A 537 44.05 -27.25 -21.01
CA ALA A 537 42.94 -27.61 -21.87
C ALA A 537 43.10 -27.20 -23.34
N ILE A 538 44.12 -26.40 -23.66
CA ILE A 538 44.50 -25.87 -24.98
C ILE A 538 45.99 -25.50 -24.99
#